data_AF-A0AAD1SIS5-F1
#
_entry.id   AF-A0AAD1SIS5-F1
#
_cell.length_a   1.000
_cell.length_b   1.000
_cell.length_c   1.000
_cell.angle_alpha   90.00
_cell.angle_beta   90.00
_cell.angle_gamma   90.00
#
_symmetry.space_group_name_H-M   'P 1'
#
loop_
_entity.id
_entity.type
_entity.pdbx_description
1 polymer ?
#
loop_
_entity_poly.entity_id
_entity_poly.type
_entity_poly.pdbx_seq_one_letter_code
_entity_poly.pdbx_strand_id
1 'polypeptide(L)'
;MDLHYLGSKTSHTEHKMEDFTTAHNDLTNHVEQLRHQLARYETKIMDLEDRSRRCYTCLRGIFEDVINQGLAAYLTGLFNTLFPELPVAMLLMDRAHRMVPPQLLPPSTARDVF
;
A
#
# COMPACT_ATOMS: atom_id res chain seq x y z
N MET A 1 44.69 -33.83 -34.99
CA MET A 1 43.46 -33.59 -34.20
C MET A 1 42.35 -34.41 -34.82
N ASP A 2 41.63 -35.17 -34.01
CA ASP A 2 40.65 -36.15 -34.48
C ASP A 2 39.31 -35.46 -34.82
N LEU A 3 38.89 -35.53 -36.08
CA LEU A 3 37.72 -34.80 -36.60
C LEU A 3 36.42 -35.21 -35.88
N HIS A 4 36.34 -36.49 -35.49
CA HIS A 4 35.22 -37.05 -34.73
C HIS A 4 35.10 -36.48 -33.31
N TYR A 5 36.23 -36.24 -32.64
CA TYR A 5 36.25 -35.64 -31.32
C TYR A 5 35.74 -34.19 -31.37
N LEU A 6 36.14 -33.43 -32.40
CA LEU A 6 35.65 -32.08 -32.60
C LEU A 6 34.14 -32.07 -32.90
N GLY A 7 33.65 -32.97 -33.75
CA GLY A 7 32.22 -33.13 -34.03
C GLY A 7 31.39 -33.39 -32.78
N SER A 8 31.82 -34.33 -31.92
CA SER A 8 31.12 -34.63 -30.66
C SER A 8 31.06 -33.45 -29.68
N LYS A 9 32.13 -32.63 -29.63
CA LYS A 9 32.18 -31.43 -28.79
C LYS A 9 31.22 -30.36 -29.30
N THR A 10 31.19 -30.13 -30.60
CA THR A 10 30.30 -29.16 -31.23
C THR A 10 28.84 -29.53 -30.96
N SER A 11 28.44 -30.79 -31.21
CA SER A 11 27.08 -31.25 -30.94
C SER A 11 26.68 -31.14 -29.46
N HIS A 12 27.61 -31.43 -28.54
CA HIS A 12 27.37 -31.27 -27.10
C HIS A 12 27.16 -29.80 -26.71
N THR A 13 27.93 -28.88 -27.30
CA THR A 13 27.74 -27.44 -27.05
C THR A 13 26.45 -26.89 -27.65
N GLU A 14 26.05 -27.38 -28.84
CA GLU A 14 24.79 -27.01 -29.47
C GLU A 14 23.60 -27.43 -28.61
N HIS A 15 23.61 -28.67 -28.12
CA HIS A 15 22.53 -29.17 -27.27
C HIS A 15 22.42 -28.40 -25.95
N LYS A 16 23.57 -28.08 -25.31
CA LYS A 16 23.58 -27.23 -24.12
C LYS A 16 23.09 -25.81 -24.38
N MET A 17 23.33 -25.27 -25.56
CA MET A 17 22.84 -23.95 -25.94
C MET A 17 21.32 -23.97 -26.14
N GLU A 18 20.78 -25.04 -26.70
CA GLU A 18 19.34 -25.27 -26.84
C GLU A 18 18.66 -25.39 -25.47
N ASP A 19 19.22 -26.20 -24.57
CA ASP A 19 18.75 -26.33 -23.19
C ASP A 19 18.77 -24.97 -22.45
N PHE A 20 19.87 -24.24 -22.58
CA PHE A 20 20.01 -22.92 -21.98
C PHE A 20 18.99 -21.93 -22.53
N THR A 21 18.78 -21.93 -23.85
CA THR A 21 17.80 -21.05 -24.50
C THR A 21 16.39 -21.36 -24.01
N THR A 22 16.04 -22.63 -23.90
CA THR A 22 14.75 -23.08 -23.37
C THR A 22 14.55 -22.61 -21.93
N ALA A 23 15.52 -22.87 -21.06
CA ALA A 23 15.48 -22.44 -19.67
C ALA A 23 15.42 -20.91 -19.51
N HIS A 24 16.13 -20.17 -20.36
CA HIS A 24 16.09 -18.70 -20.36
C HIS A 24 14.71 -18.17 -20.78
N ASN A 25 14.11 -18.75 -21.81
CA ASN A 25 12.76 -18.37 -22.26
C ASN A 25 11.72 -18.67 -21.19
N ASP A 26 11.80 -19.83 -20.55
CA ASP A 26 10.93 -20.18 -19.43
C ASP A 26 11.09 -19.18 -18.28
N LEU A 27 12.33 -18.86 -17.90
CA LEU A 27 12.58 -17.88 -16.84
C LEU A 27 12.03 -16.50 -17.20
N THR A 28 12.21 -16.06 -18.44
CA THR A 28 11.68 -14.78 -18.93
C THR A 28 10.15 -14.75 -18.81
N ASN A 29 9.47 -15.82 -19.24
CA ASN A 29 8.02 -15.96 -19.11
C ASN A 29 7.56 -15.91 -17.65
N HIS A 30 8.28 -16.60 -16.74
CA HIS A 30 7.96 -16.57 -15.30
C HIS A 30 8.13 -15.16 -14.71
N VAL A 31 9.18 -14.44 -15.10
CA VAL A 31 9.40 -13.06 -14.65
C VAL A 31 8.27 -12.14 -15.12
N GLU A 32 7.81 -12.27 -16.35
CA GLU A 32 6.68 -11.50 -16.87
C GLU A 32 5.38 -11.81 -16.13
N GLN A 33 5.09 -13.10 -15.90
CA GLN A 33 3.93 -13.52 -15.12
C GLN A 33 3.95 -12.95 -13.70
N LEU A 34 5.11 -13.00 -13.03
CA LEU A 34 5.27 -12.43 -11.69
C LEU A 34 5.05 -10.92 -11.69
N ARG A 35 5.56 -10.19 -12.69
CA ARG A 35 5.31 -8.74 -12.84
C ARG A 35 3.82 -8.43 -12.98
N HIS A 36 3.10 -9.20 -13.80
CA HIS A 36 1.65 -9.04 -13.94
C HIS A 36 0.89 -9.33 -12.64
N GLN A 37 1.29 -10.38 -11.91
CA GLN A 37 0.70 -10.69 -10.61
C GLN A 37 0.96 -9.58 -9.58
N LEU A 38 2.18 -9.04 -9.55
CA LEU A 38 2.55 -7.93 -8.68
C LEU A 38 1.66 -6.70 -8.93
N ALA A 39 1.55 -6.26 -10.18
CA ALA A 39 0.72 -5.12 -10.56
C ALA A 39 -0.76 -5.32 -10.19
N ARG A 40 -1.27 -6.56 -10.36
CA ARG A 40 -2.63 -6.91 -9.97
C ARG A 40 -2.83 -6.85 -8.46
N TYR A 41 -1.86 -7.33 -7.67
CA TYR A 41 -1.95 -7.28 -6.22
C TYR A 41 -1.82 -5.86 -5.68
N GLU A 42 -0.93 -5.04 -6.24
CA GLU A 42 -0.82 -3.61 -5.89
C GLU A 42 -2.16 -2.89 -6.10
N THR A 43 -2.79 -3.10 -7.25
CA THR A 43 -4.12 -2.52 -7.55
C THR A 43 -5.18 -2.99 -6.53
N LYS A 44 -5.17 -4.28 -6.19
CA LYS A 44 -6.11 -4.84 -5.21
C LYS A 44 -5.89 -4.29 -3.80
N ILE A 45 -4.62 -4.12 -3.39
CA ILE A 45 -4.28 -3.52 -2.10
C ILE A 45 -4.77 -2.08 -2.06
N MET A 46 -4.53 -1.29 -3.10
CA MET A 46 -4.99 0.09 -3.17
C MET A 46 -6.51 0.22 -3.07
N ASP A 47 -7.27 -0.64 -3.76
CA ASP A 47 -8.74 -0.68 -3.65
C ASP A 47 -9.21 -1.11 -2.25
N LEU A 48 -8.53 -2.06 -1.61
CA LEU A 48 -8.84 -2.45 -0.23
C LEU A 48 -8.54 -1.34 0.77
N GLU A 49 -7.42 -0.62 0.61
CA GLU A 49 -7.07 0.52 1.44
C GLU A 49 -8.07 1.67 1.27
N ASP A 50 -8.46 1.97 0.03
CA ASP A 50 -9.50 2.96 -0.26
C ASP A 50 -10.82 2.58 0.43
N ARG A 51 -11.30 1.35 0.21
CA ARG A 51 -12.53 0.84 0.85
C ARG A 51 -12.48 0.92 2.37
N SER A 52 -11.34 0.61 2.97
CA SER A 52 -11.12 0.69 4.41
C SER A 52 -11.19 2.13 4.92
N ARG A 53 -10.70 3.10 4.14
CA ARG A 53 -10.63 4.53 4.51
C ARG A 53 -11.85 5.35 4.07
N ARG A 54 -12.83 4.79 3.36
CA ARG A 54 -14.00 5.54 2.85
C ARG A 54 -14.79 6.30 3.91
N CYS A 55 -14.85 5.76 5.13
CA CYS A 55 -15.54 6.41 6.24
C CYS A 55 -14.60 7.24 7.12
N TYR A 56 -13.32 7.33 6.77
CA TYR A 56 -12.35 8.08 7.57
C TYR A 56 -12.43 9.55 7.18
N THR A 57 -12.60 10.40 8.19
CA THR A 57 -12.59 11.85 8.00
C THR A 57 -11.33 12.40 8.64
N CYS A 58 -10.46 13.01 7.83
CA CYS A 58 -9.26 13.67 8.33
C CYS A 58 -9.62 15.10 8.80
N LEU A 59 -9.41 15.36 10.09
CA LEU A 59 -9.62 16.67 10.71
C LEU A 59 -8.27 17.30 11.07
N ARG A 60 -8.03 18.51 10.56
CA ARG A 60 -6.77 19.24 10.74
C ARG A 60 -6.95 20.41 11.71
N GLY A 61 -5.88 20.77 12.41
CA GLY A 61 -5.85 21.94 13.29
C GLY A 61 -6.51 21.74 14.65
N ILE A 62 -6.78 20.49 15.04
CA ILE A 62 -7.26 20.17 16.39
C ILE A 62 -6.11 20.35 17.38
N PHE A 63 -6.26 21.30 18.31
CA PHE A 63 -5.24 21.62 19.32
C PHE A 63 -4.74 20.37 20.07
N GLU A 64 -3.43 20.27 20.31
CA GLU A 64 -2.77 19.08 20.88
C GLU A 64 -3.08 18.82 22.36
N ASP A 65 -3.60 19.82 23.07
CA ASP A 65 -4.13 19.72 24.44
C ASP A 65 -5.37 18.80 24.51
N VAL A 66 -6.11 18.65 23.41
CA VAL A 66 -7.16 17.63 23.28
C VAL A 66 -6.52 16.25 23.12
N ILE A 67 -6.37 15.54 24.24
CA ILE A 67 -5.82 14.17 24.26
C ILE A 67 -6.77 13.16 23.60
N ASN A 68 -6.20 12.05 23.10
CA ASN A 68 -6.96 11.01 22.38
C ASN A 68 -8.20 10.50 23.12
N GLN A 69 -8.16 10.42 24.46
CA GLN A 69 -9.30 9.97 25.28
C GLN A 69 -10.48 10.96 25.26
N GLY A 70 -10.22 12.26 25.12
CA GLY A 70 -11.23 13.31 25.06
C GLY A 70 -11.60 13.73 23.63
N LEU A 71 -10.87 13.23 22.63
CA LEU A 71 -11.04 13.59 21.22
C LEU A 71 -12.47 13.34 20.76
N ALA A 72 -13.05 12.20 21.14
CA ALA A 72 -14.38 11.82 20.70
C ALA A 72 -15.46 12.82 21.16
N ALA A 73 -15.43 13.17 22.44
CA ALA A 73 -16.36 14.15 23.01
C ALA A 73 -16.15 15.55 22.40
N TYR A 74 -14.90 15.94 22.19
CA TYR A 74 -14.56 17.21 21.53
C TYR A 74 -15.12 17.28 20.10
N LEU A 75 -14.92 16.23 19.30
CA LEU A 75 -15.41 16.16 17.93
C LEU A 75 -16.93 16.18 17.87
N THR A 76 -17.62 15.45 18.75
CA THR A 76 -19.08 15.51 18.83
C THR A 76 -19.58 16.93 19.16
N GLY A 77 -18.93 17.61 20.10
CA GLY A 77 -19.25 19.01 20.41
C GLY A 77 -19.01 19.95 19.23
N LEU A 78 -17.90 19.76 18.51
CA LEU A 78 -17.57 20.52 17.30
C LEU A 78 -18.63 20.32 16.22
N PHE A 79 -19.00 19.07 15.90
CA PHE A 79 -20.00 18.79 14.88
C PHE A 79 -21.39 19.30 15.26
N ASN A 80 -21.80 19.21 16.52
CA ASN A 80 -23.07 19.80 16.98
C ASN A 80 -23.09 21.33 16.85
N THR A 81 -21.93 21.97 17.00
CA THR A 81 -21.81 23.43 16.85
C THR A 81 -21.87 23.83 15.37
N LEU A 82 -21.23 23.06 14.49
CA LEU A 82 -21.17 23.33 13.05
C LEU A 82 -22.46 22.93 12.31
N PHE A 83 -23.11 21.86 12.76
CA PHE A 83 -24.31 21.27 12.15
C PHE A 83 -25.39 21.03 13.22
N PRO A 84 -26.02 22.10 13.75
CA PRO A 84 -26.98 21.98 14.84
C PRO A 84 -28.24 21.17 14.50
N GLU A 85 -28.58 21.08 13.21
CA GLU A 85 -29.71 20.30 12.69
C GLU A 85 -29.42 18.80 12.63
N LEU A 86 -28.16 18.38 12.75
CA LEU A 86 -27.78 16.97 12.70
C LEU A 86 -28.03 16.34 14.09
N PRO A 87 -28.90 15.31 14.20
CA PRO A 87 -29.11 14.65 15.47
C PRO A 87 -27.82 13.96 15.94
N VAL A 88 -27.42 14.17 17.19
CA VAL A 88 -26.22 13.57 17.78
C VAL A 88 -26.21 12.04 17.64
N ALA A 89 -27.38 11.42 17.72
CA ALA A 89 -27.55 9.97 17.56
C ALA A 89 -27.16 9.45 16.16
N MET A 90 -27.13 10.32 15.14
CA MET A 90 -26.66 9.98 13.79
C MET A 90 -25.14 10.09 13.65
N LEU A 91 -24.45 10.77 14.58
CA LEU A 91 -23.00 10.89 14.58
C LEU A 91 -22.37 9.66 15.25
N LEU A 92 -22.29 8.57 14.50
CA LEU A 92 -21.61 7.35 14.92
C LEU A 92 -20.12 7.45 14.59
N MET A 93 -19.28 7.30 15.60
CA MET A 93 -17.83 7.34 15.46
C MET A 93 -17.24 6.14 16.18
N ASP A 94 -16.58 5.27 15.42
CA ASP A 94 -16.00 4.02 15.91
C ASP A 94 -14.67 4.27 16.63
N ARG A 95 -13.78 5.05 15.98
CA ARG A 95 -12.47 5.41 16.51
C ARG A 95 -12.15 6.87 16.19
N ALA A 96 -11.50 7.53 17.14
CA ALA A 96 -10.95 8.87 16.99
C ALA A 96 -9.52 8.88 17.54
N HIS A 97 -8.55 9.23 16.72
CA HIS A 97 -7.13 9.19 17.10
C HIS A 97 -6.28 10.18 16.31
N ARG A 98 -5.22 10.67 16.96
CA ARG A 98 -4.19 11.45 16.27
C ARG A 98 -3.29 10.56 15.43
N MET A 99 -2.93 11.05 14.25
CA MET A 99 -1.91 10.45 13.41
C MET A 99 -0.55 10.49 14.10
N VAL A 100 0.32 9.56 13.74
CA VAL A 100 1.75 9.64 14.10
C VAL A 100 2.32 10.92 13.49
N PRO A 101 3.11 11.72 14.25
CA PRO A 101 3.67 12.97 13.74
C PRO A 101 4.48 12.72 12.46
N PRO A 102 4.16 13.41 11.35
CA PRO A 102 4.90 13.26 10.11
C PRO A 102 6.32 13.81 10.31
N GLN A 103 7.32 13.06 9.87
CA GLN A 103 8.75 13.38 10.07
C GLN A 103 9.17 14.71 9.42
N LEU A 104 8.39 15.20 8.46
CA LEU A 104 8.72 16.37 7.64
C LEU A 104 8.02 17.66 8.09
N LEU A 105 7.08 17.61 9.04
CA LEU A 105 6.41 18.82 9.52
C LEU A 105 7.13 19.39 10.76
N PRO A 106 7.08 20.72 10.96
CA PRO A 106 7.56 21.34 12.18
C PRO A 106 6.88 20.71 13.41
N PRO A 107 7.61 20.48 14.52
CA PRO A 107 7.06 19.86 15.72
C PRO A 107 5.96 20.68 16.41
N SER A 108 5.81 21.95 16.04
CA SER A 108 4.71 22.83 16.49
C SER A 108 3.40 22.62 15.73
N THR A 109 3.40 21.85 14.65
CA THR A 109 2.20 21.60 13.84
C THR A 109 1.31 20.59 14.55
N ALA A 110 0.05 20.95 14.77
CA ALA A 110 -0.93 20.01 15.32
C ALA A 110 -1.11 18.82 14.37
N ARG A 111 -1.16 17.62 14.93
CA ARG A 111 -1.33 16.37 14.19
C ARG A 111 -2.76 16.22 13.70
N ASP A 112 -2.88 15.66 12.51
CA ASP A 112 -4.17 15.31 11.92
C ASP A 112 -4.89 14.26 12.78
N VAL A 113 -6.22 14.36 12.83
CA VAL A 113 -7.12 13.47 13.57
C VAL A 113 -7.95 12.65 12.57
N PHE A 114 -8.09 11.36 12.83
CA PHE A 114 -8.91 10.41 12.06
C PHE A 114 -9.90 9.67 12.95
#